data_AF-A0A842WF96-F1
#
_entry.id   AF-A0A842WF96-F1
#
_cell.length_a   1.000
_cell.length_b   1.000
_cell.length_c   1.000
_cell.angle_alpha   90.00
_cell.angle_beta   90.00
_cell.angle_gamma   90.00
#
_symmetry.space_group_name_H-M   'P 1'
#
loop_
_entity.id
_entity.type
_entity.pdbx_description
1 polymer ?
#
loop_
_entity_poly.entity_id
_entity_poly.type
_entity_poly.pdbx_seq_one_letter_code
_entity_poly.pdbx_strand_id
1 'polypeptide(L)'
;MDLNSDLRRGGITVLALIVFSQFASASTYLQPIIDFVEQGLITALKRVGNTIAFIMFIYGAAKYVYSADDPAGRKTAMGVCIAAVVAFLFIRIADNVIYQMCVAMPACTP
;
A
#
# COMPACT_ATOMS: atom_id res chain seq x y z
N MET A 1 21.88 -33.98 42.64
CA MET A 1 21.53 -32.84 41.77
C MET A 1 22.70 -32.65 40.83
N ASP A 2 22.61 -33.20 39.62
CA ASP A 2 23.73 -33.26 38.68
C ASP A 2 23.85 -31.95 37.90
N LEU A 3 24.73 -31.08 38.40
CA LEU A 3 25.12 -29.79 37.81
C LEU A 3 25.43 -29.86 36.31
N ASN A 4 25.92 -31.02 35.85
CA ASN A 4 26.31 -31.24 34.46
C ASN A 4 25.09 -31.30 33.51
N SER A 5 23.92 -31.70 34.01
CA SER A 5 22.69 -31.77 33.23
C SER A 5 22.02 -30.40 33.05
N ASP A 6 22.10 -29.54 34.06
CA ASP A 6 21.60 -28.16 34.02
C ASP A 6 22.50 -27.26 33.15
N LEU A 7 23.82 -27.45 33.21
CA LEU A 7 24.75 -26.71 32.35
C LEU A 7 24.56 -27.05 30.86
N ARG A 8 24.26 -28.32 30.56
CA ARG A 8 23.91 -28.76 29.20
C ARG A 8 22.58 -28.18 28.72
N ARG A 9 21.55 -28.12 29.58
CA ARG A 9 20.25 -27.52 29.22
C ARG A 9 20.32 -26.01 29.05
N GLY A 10 21.03 -25.31 29.93
CA GLY A 10 21.25 -23.86 29.86
C GLY A 10 22.10 -23.45 28.65
N GLY A 11 23.14 -24.21 28.32
CA GLY A 11 23.98 -23.94 27.15
C GLY A 11 23.22 -24.07 25.82
N ILE A 12 22.35 -25.08 25.69
CA ILE A 12 21.53 -25.26 24.48
C ILE A 12 20.51 -24.14 24.31
N THR A 13 19.89 -23.66 25.40
CA THR A 13 18.94 -22.54 25.34
C THR A 13 19.63 -21.23 24.97
N VAL A 14 20.83 -20.96 25.50
CA VAL A 14 21.61 -19.77 25.15
C VAL A 14 22.07 -19.81 23.68
N LEU A 15 22.55 -20.96 23.19
CA LEU A 15 22.88 -21.11 21.77
C LEU A 15 21.67 -20.89 20.87
N ALA A 16 20.51 -21.46 21.22
CA ALA A 16 19.29 -21.24 20.48
C ALA A 16 18.94 -19.74 20.44
N LEU A 17 19.01 -19.04 21.58
CA LEU A 17 18.72 -17.60 21.66
C LEU A 17 19.67 -16.76 20.80
N ILE A 18 20.97 -17.10 20.80
CA ILE A 18 21.98 -16.44 19.96
C ILE A 18 21.67 -16.67 18.49
N VAL A 19 21.36 -17.91 18.08
CA VAL A 19 21.05 -18.24 16.68
C VAL A 19 19.75 -17.56 16.22
N PHE A 20 18.68 -17.57 17.02
CA PHE A 20 17.42 -16.87 16.70
C PHE A 20 17.61 -15.35 16.61
N SER A 21 18.46 -14.75 17.45
CA SER A 21 18.75 -13.31 17.38
C SER A 21 19.45 -12.88 16.09
N GLN A 22 20.23 -13.78 15.46
CA GLN A 22 20.97 -13.51 14.22
C GLN A 22 20.04 -13.51 12.99
N PHE A 23 19.03 -14.38 12.97
CA PHE A 23 18.01 -14.39 11.92
C PHE A 23 17.07 -13.19 12.01
N ALA A 24 16.71 -12.77 13.24
CA ALA A 24 15.92 -11.57 13.45
C ALA A 24 16.63 -10.32 12.89
N SER A 25 17.93 -10.16 13.20
CA SER A 25 18.72 -9.02 12.76
C SER A 25 19.01 -9.03 11.25
N ALA A 26 19.23 -10.19 10.62
CA ALA A 26 19.40 -10.27 9.16
C ALA A 26 18.14 -9.81 8.39
N SER A 27 16.95 -10.09 8.91
CA SER A 27 15.69 -9.60 8.30
C SER A 27 15.53 -8.08 8.43
N THR A 28 16.07 -7.48 9.50
CA THR A 28 15.98 -6.04 9.77
C THR A 28 16.77 -5.19 8.77
N TYR A 29 17.82 -5.75 8.15
CA TYR A 29 18.63 -5.00 7.16
C TYR A 29 18.00 -4.95 5.77
N LEU A 30 17.17 -5.92 5.40
CA LEU A 30 16.50 -5.95 4.10
C LEU A 30 15.14 -5.24 4.11
N GLN A 31 14.48 -5.16 5.27
CA GLN A 31 13.22 -4.43 5.48
C GLN A 31 13.22 -2.99 4.91
N PRO A 32 14.18 -2.10 5.21
CA PRO A 32 14.13 -0.72 4.73
C PRO A 32 14.25 -0.61 3.20
N ILE A 33 14.92 -1.56 2.55
CA ILE A 33 15.05 -1.58 1.09
C ILE A 33 13.73 -2.04 0.45
N ILE A 34 13.09 -3.05 1.03
CA ILE A 34 11.78 -3.54 0.58
C ILE A 34 10.74 -2.45 0.76
N ASP A 35 10.69 -1.79 1.92
CA ASP A 35 9.77 -0.69 2.21
C ASP A 35 9.97 0.49 1.25
N PHE A 36 11.22 0.84 0.94
CA PHE A 36 11.53 1.93 0.01
C PHE A 36 11.03 1.63 -1.43
N VAL A 37 11.24 0.41 -1.91
CA VAL A 37 10.78 -0.02 -3.24
C VAL A 37 9.26 -0.09 -3.28
N GLU A 38 8.62 -0.63 -2.24
CA GLU A 38 7.17 -0.76 -2.15
C GLU A 38 6.48 0.61 -2.07
N GLN A 39 6.93 1.51 -1.20
CA GLN A 39 6.37 2.86 -1.08
C GLN A 39 6.58 3.69 -2.34
N GLY A 40 7.76 3.58 -2.97
CA GLY A 40 8.05 4.25 -4.25
C GLY A 40 7.11 3.79 -5.36
N LEU A 41 6.89 2.48 -5.47
CA LEU A 41 5.98 1.89 -6.45
C LEU A 41 4.53 2.28 -6.20
N ILE A 42 4.07 2.20 -4.94
CA ILE A 42 2.71 2.62 -4.53
C ILE A 42 2.48 4.09 -4.88
N THR A 43 3.43 4.97 -4.59
CA THR A 43 3.33 6.41 -4.88
C THR A 43 3.26 6.68 -6.38
N ALA A 44 4.06 5.97 -7.18
CA ALA A 44 4.02 6.06 -8.63
C ALA A 44 2.67 5.58 -9.20
N LEU A 45 2.18 4.43 -8.74
CA LEU A 45 0.90 3.87 -9.17
C LEU A 45 -0.26 4.82 -8.84
N LYS A 46 -0.26 5.40 -7.64
CA LYS A 46 -1.25 6.40 -7.21
C LYS A 46 -1.25 7.61 -8.13
N ARG A 47 -0.07 8.19 -8.43
CA ARG A 47 0.01 9.34 -9.34
C ARG A 47 -0.55 9.02 -10.73
N VAL A 48 -0.20 7.87 -11.29
CA VAL A 48 -0.69 7.44 -12.61
C VAL A 48 -2.21 7.22 -12.57
N GLY A 49 -2.71 6.49 -11.58
CA GLY A 49 -4.15 6.23 -11.41
C GLY A 49 -4.97 7.51 -11.24
N ASN A 50 -4.47 8.44 -10.43
CA ASN A 50 -5.12 9.74 -10.19
C ASN A 50 -5.14 10.60 -11.47
N THR A 51 -4.06 10.56 -12.26
CA THR A 51 -3.97 11.27 -13.55
C THR A 51 -4.96 10.70 -14.56
N ILE A 52 -5.05 9.37 -14.68
CA ILE A 52 -6.00 8.71 -15.60
C ILE A 52 -7.45 9.00 -15.19
N ALA A 53 -7.77 8.89 -13.89
CA ALA A 53 -9.10 9.21 -13.37
C ALA A 53 -9.49 10.68 -13.66
N PHE A 54 -8.54 11.61 -13.53
CA PHE A 54 -8.76 13.02 -13.83
C PHE A 54 -9.01 13.28 -15.32
N ILE A 55 -8.23 12.65 -16.20
CA ILE A 55 -8.42 12.75 -17.65
C ILE A 55 -9.79 12.19 -18.04
N MET A 56 -10.19 11.05 -17.48
CA MET A 56 -11.51 10.45 -17.74
C MET A 56 -12.65 11.32 -17.22
N PHE A 57 -12.45 12.01 -16.09
CA PHE A 57 -13.41 12.98 -15.58
C PHE A 57 -13.57 14.18 -16.53
N ILE A 58 -12.47 14.76 -17.01
CA ILE A 58 -12.50 15.85 -17.99
C ILE A 58 -13.14 15.39 -19.31
N TYR A 59 -12.82 14.18 -19.77
CA TYR A 59 -13.42 13.62 -20.97
C TYR A 59 -14.93 13.44 -20.82
N GLY A 60 -15.39 12.92 -19.67
CA GLY A 60 -16.81 12.83 -19.35
C GLY A 60 -17.49 14.20 -19.33
N ALA A 61 -16.87 15.21 -18.72
CA ALA A 61 -17.39 16.58 -18.66
C ALA A 61 -17.45 17.23 -20.06
N ALA A 62 -16.40 17.09 -20.87
CA ALA A 62 -16.38 17.58 -22.24
C ALA A 62 -17.47 16.90 -23.09
N LYS A 63 -17.60 15.57 -22.99
CA LYS A 63 -18.64 14.81 -23.68
C LYS A 63 -20.04 15.25 -23.26
N TYR A 64 -20.24 15.60 -21.99
CA TYR A 64 -21.50 16.12 -21.49
C TYR A 64 -21.87 17.46 -22.14
N VAL A 65 -20.90 18.37 -22.27
CA VAL A 65 -21.10 19.68 -22.91
C VAL A 65 -21.36 19.55 -24.42
N TYR A 66 -20.60 18.70 -25.12
CA TYR A 66 -20.78 18.47 -26.56
C TYR A 66 -22.08 17.71 -26.90
N SER A 67 -22.58 16.89 -25.99
CA SER A 67 -23.84 16.14 -26.19
C SER A 67 -25.07 16.98 -25.80
N ALA A 68 -25.02 18.30 -25.97
CA ALA A 68 -26.09 19.20 -25.55
C ALA A 68 -27.43 18.84 -26.21
N ASP A 69 -27.43 18.40 -27.46
CA ASP A 69 -28.67 18.11 -28.20
C ASP A 69 -29.17 16.66 -28.07
N ASP A 70 -28.34 15.75 -27.51
CA ASP A 70 -28.67 14.32 -27.39
C ASP A 70 -28.77 13.84 -25.93
N PRO A 71 -29.99 13.50 -25.44
CA PRO A 71 -30.18 13.05 -24.06
C PRO A 71 -29.48 11.70 -23.76
N ALA A 72 -29.31 10.85 -24.77
CA ALA A 72 -28.54 9.60 -24.65
C ALA A 72 -27.04 9.85 -24.45
N GLY A 73 -26.48 10.86 -25.12
CA GLY A 73 -25.08 11.26 -24.97
C GLY A 73 -24.77 11.81 -23.57
N ARG A 74 -25.69 12.61 -23.01
CA ARG A 74 -25.59 13.14 -21.64
C ARG A 74 -25.59 12.05 -20.57
N LYS A 75 -26.49 11.06 -20.68
CA LYS A 75 -26.55 9.94 -19.71
C LYS A 75 -25.26 9.11 -19.72
N THR A 76 -24.69 8.90 -20.91
CA THR A 76 -23.43 8.18 -21.06
C THR A 76 -22.26 8.98 -20.47
N ALA A 77 -22.22 10.30 -20.72
CA ALA A 77 -21.21 11.19 -20.17
C ALA A 77 -21.27 11.27 -18.63
N MET A 78 -22.46 11.35 -18.05
CA MET A 78 -22.66 11.28 -16.60
C MET A 78 -22.15 9.95 -16.03
N GLY A 79 -22.39 8.83 -16.72
CA GLY A 79 -21.85 7.52 -16.32
C GLY A 79 -20.33 7.50 -16.25
N VAL A 80 -19.66 8.13 -17.23
CA VAL A 80 -18.20 8.26 -17.25
C VAL A 80 -17.70 9.15 -16.09
N CYS A 81 -18.37 10.27 -15.81
CA CYS A 81 -18.03 11.12 -14.67
C CYS A 81 -18.20 10.39 -13.33
N ILE A 82 -19.30 9.63 -13.16
CA ILE A 82 -19.55 8.86 -11.93
C ILE A 82 -18.48 7.78 -11.76
N ALA A 83 -18.14 7.05 -12.83
CA ALA A 83 -17.08 6.05 -12.79
C ALA A 83 -15.72 6.66 -12.41
N ALA A 84 -15.41 7.86 -12.90
CA ALA A 84 -14.19 8.58 -12.51
C ALA A 84 -14.21 9.01 -11.03
N VAL A 85 -15.34 9.51 -10.52
CA VAL A 85 -15.50 9.84 -9.08
C VAL A 85 -15.35 8.61 -8.20
N VAL A 86 -15.93 7.48 -8.60
CA VAL A 86 -15.78 6.19 -7.90
C VAL A 86 -14.32 5.76 -7.89
N ALA A 87 -13.60 5.89 -9.00
CA ALA A 87 -12.17 5.59 -9.06
C ALA A 87 -11.35 6.48 -8.11
N PHE A 88 -11.63 7.78 -8.01
CA PHE A 88 -11.02 8.66 -7.02
C PHE A 88 -11.30 8.22 -5.58
N LEU A 89 -12.54 7.78 -5.29
CA LEU A 89 -12.91 7.29 -3.97
C LEU A 89 -12.10 6.04 -3.59
N PHE A 90 -11.96 5.09 -4.51
CA PHE A 90 -11.14 3.89 -4.29
C PHE A 90 -9.67 4.21 -4.04
N ILE A 91 -9.09 5.17 -4.78
CA ILE A 91 -7.71 5.62 -4.55
C ILE A 91 -7.55 6.18 -3.13
N ARG A 92 -8.52 6.99 -2.67
CA ARG A 92 -8.50 7.56 -1.31
C ARG A 92 -8.72 6.53 -0.20
N ILE A 93 -9.56 5.53 -0.43
CA ILE A 93 -9.74 4.42 0.51
C ILE A 93 -8.44 3.61 0.60
N ALA A 94 -7.79 3.33 -0.53
CA ALA A 94 -6.50 2.65 -0.57
C ALA A 94 -5.41 3.45 0.17
N ASP A 95 -5.38 4.78 0.03
CA ASP A 95 -4.50 5.65 0.84
C ASP A 95 -4.71 5.45 2.34
N ASN A 96 -5.96 5.42 2.78
CA ASN A 96 -6.31 5.32 4.19
C ASN A 96 -5.95 3.93 4.76
N VAL A 97 -6.15 2.86 3.99
CA VAL A 97 -5.76 1.50 4.37
C VAL A 97 -4.23 1.39 4.49
N ILE A 98 -3.48 1.94 3.53
CA ILE A 98 -2.02 1.95 3.57
C ILE A 98 -1.52 2.79 4.76
N TYR A 99 -2.15 3.93 5.03
CA TYR A 99 -1.83 4.75 6.20
C TYR A 99 -2.08 4.00 7.51
N GLN A 100 -3.17 3.25 7.65
CA GLN A 100 -3.42 2.46 8.85
C GLN A 100 -2.45 1.29 9.01
N MET A 101 -2.02 0.64 7.92
CA MET A 101 -0.96 -0.37 7.96
C MET A 101 0.38 0.24 8.37
N CYS A 102 0.68 1.45 7.88
CA CYS A 102 1.89 2.21 8.19
C CYS A 102 1.95 2.61 9.69
N VAL A 103 0.86 3.12 10.26
CA VAL A 103 0.79 3.47 11.70
C VAL A 103 0.89 2.23 12.61
N ALA A 104 0.50 1.06 12.11
CA ALA A 104 0.64 -0.21 12.82
C ALA A 104 2.07 -0.81 12.79
N MET A 105 2.94 -0.33 11.88
CA MET A 105 4.31 -0.83 11.71
C MET A 105 5.31 0.31 11.96
N PRO A 106 6.06 0.32 13.09
CA PRO A 106 6.92 1.44 13.49
C PRO A 106 8.14 1.69 12.57
N ALA A 107 8.31 0.91 11.49
CA ALA A 107 9.38 1.07 10.50
C ALA A 107 8.97 1.95 9.31
N CYS A 108 7.67 2.12 9.05
CA CYS A 108 7.19 2.93 7.95
C CYS A 108 6.99 4.38 8.43
N THR A 109 7.97 5.25 8.22
CA THR A 109 7.76 6.69 8.36
C THR A 109 6.99 7.23 7.15
N PRO A 110 6.04 8.17 7.34
CA PRO A 110 5.28 8.80 6.26
C PRO A 110 6.14 9.68 5.34
#